data_AF-A0A2V7X9B3-F1
#
_entry.id   AF-A0A2V7X9B3-F1
#
_cell.length_a   1.000
_cell.length_b   1.000
_cell.length_c   1.000
_cell.angle_alpha   90.00
_cell.angle_beta   90.00
_cell.angle_gamma   90.00
#
_symmetry.space_group_name_H-M   'P 1'
#
loop_
_entity.id
_entity.type
_entity.pdbx_description
1 polymer ?
#
loop_
_entity_poly.entity_id
_entity_poly.type
_entity_poly.pdbx_seq_one_letter_code
_entity_poly.pdbx_strand_id
1 'polypeptide(L)'
;MGYSVTIFEAAPVAGGMLYLGIPEYRLPRDVVEAQVREILETGDITLKLNHAAGRDFTISELRQRGFDAVLIAVGAHRSRDLSIPGVDLDGVHKGIDFLLNVNLGYK
;
A
#
# COMPACT_ATOMS: atom_id res chain seq x y z
N MET A 1 7.58 -23.93 5.14
CA MET A 1 6.13 -23.82 4.86
C MET A 1 5.98 -23.69 3.34
N GLY A 2 4.92 -24.22 2.72
CA GLY A 2 4.77 -24.33 1.25
C GLY A 2 3.37 -23.94 0.76
N TYR A 3 2.80 -22.89 1.37
CA TYR A 3 1.48 -22.37 1.00
C TYR A 3 1.59 -21.43 -0.20
N SER A 4 0.62 -21.52 -1.12
CA SER A 4 0.42 -20.52 -2.17
C SER A 4 -0.21 -19.26 -1.57
N VAL A 5 0.37 -18.09 -1.85
CA VAL A 5 -0.10 -16.81 -1.30
C VAL A 5 -0.41 -15.84 -2.43
N THR A 6 -1.51 -15.09 -2.31
CA THR A 6 -1.77 -13.93 -3.16
C THR A 6 -1.84 -12.68 -2.31
N ILE A 7 -1.03 -11.68 -2.65
CA ILE A 7 -1.02 -10.35 -2.03
C ILE A 7 -1.82 -9.41 -2.93
N PHE A 8 -2.83 -8.75 -2.37
CA PHE A 8 -3.59 -7.70 -3.05
C PHE A 8 -3.16 -6.35 -2.50
N GLU A 9 -2.67 -5.48 -3.37
CA GLU A 9 -2.16 -4.15 -3.05
C GLU A 9 -2.98 -3.11 -3.79
N ALA A 10 -3.47 -2.09 -3.09
CA ALA A 10 -4.31 -1.04 -3.64
C ALA A 10 -3.53 -0.07 -4.54
N ALA A 11 -2.26 0.17 -4.23
CA ALA A 11 -1.37 1.08 -4.94
C ALA A 11 -0.83 0.47 -6.26
N PRO A 12 -0.32 1.30 -7.18
CA PRO A 12 0.36 0.84 -8.39
C PRO A 12 1.77 0.28 -8.14
N VAL A 13 2.24 0.29 -6.89
CA VAL A 13 3.58 -0.14 -6.45
C VAL A 13 3.48 -0.92 -5.14
N ALA A 14 4.42 -1.83 -4.91
CA ALA A 14 4.54 -2.56 -3.65
C ALA A 14 5.45 -1.84 -2.64
N GLY A 15 5.47 -2.35 -1.40
CA GLY A 15 6.30 -1.81 -0.31
C GLY A 15 5.56 -0.89 0.66
N GLY A 16 4.27 -0.60 0.42
CA GLY A 16 3.43 0.18 1.32
C GLY A 16 4.06 1.52 1.71
N MET A 17 4.02 1.89 2.98
CA MET A 17 4.55 3.18 3.46
C MET A 17 6.07 3.33 3.30
N LEU A 18 6.83 2.25 3.14
CA LEU A 18 8.26 2.33 2.84
C LEU A 18 8.50 2.98 1.47
N TYR A 19 7.63 2.67 0.51
CA TYR A 19 7.65 3.28 -0.82
C TYR A 19 6.86 4.59 -0.86
N LEU A 20 5.65 4.56 -0.33
CA LEU A 20 4.66 5.61 -0.48
C LEU A 20 4.84 6.79 0.48
N GLY A 21 5.37 6.55 1.67
CA GLY A 21 5.45 7.55 2.75
C GLY A 21 6.85 8.06 3.01
N ILE A 22 7.87 7.19 2.98
CA ILE A 22 9.24 7.59 3.28
C ILE A 22 9.87 8.24 2.03
N PRO A 23 10.44 9.45 2.13
CA PRO A 23 11.14 10.10 1.03
C PRO A 23 12.34 9.29 0.53
N GLU A 24 12.58 9.30 -0.77
CA GLU A 24 13.65 8.51 -1.41
C GLU A 24 15.05 8.82 -0.87
N TYR A 25 15.34 10.07 -0.54
CA TYR A 25 16.63 10.45 0.06
C TYR A 25 16.87 9.84 1.46
N ARG A 26 15.82 9.35 2.13
CA ARG A 26 15.91 8.61 3.41
C ARG A 26 15.91 7.11 3.22
N LEU A 27 15.14 6.61 2.26
CA LEU A 27 15.03 5.19 1.93
C LEU A 27 14.99 5.02 0.41
N PRO A 28 16.11 4.64 -0.20
CA PRO A 28 16.21 4.42 -1.64
C PRO A 28 15.20 3.38 -2.15
N ARG A 29 14.63 3.62 -3.35
CA ARG A 29 13.58 2.76 -3.93
C ARG A 29 14.10 1.39 -4.34
N ASP A 30 15.33 1.33 -4.84
CA ASP A 30 16.02 0.10 -5.22
C ASP A 30 16.16 -0.89 -4.06
N VAL A 31 16.40 -0.40 -2.84
CA VAL A 31 16.46 -1.24 -1.62
C VAL A 31 15.09 -1.85 -1.32
N VAL A 32 14.02 -1.06 -1.38
CA VAL A 32 12.65 -1.57 -1.13
C VAL A 32 12.25 -2.57 -2.20
N GLU A 33 12.50 -2.25 -3.48
CA GLU A 33 12.20 -3.12 -4.62
C GLU A 33 12.99 -4.43 -4.57
N ALA A 34 14.26 -4.38 -4.13
CA ALA A 34 15.07 -5.58 -3.96
C ALA A 34 14.48 -6.50 -2.88
N GLN A 35 14.04 -5.95 -1.74
CA GLN A 35 13.41 -6.74 -0.67
C GLN A 35 12.05 -7.31 -1.09
N VAL A 36 11.24 -6.54 -1.83
CA VAL A 36 9.98 -7.05 -2.40
C VAL A 36 10.26 -8.24 -3.33
N ARG A 37 11.24 -8.11 -4.23
CA ARG A 37 11.62 -9.19 -5.15
C ARG A 37 12.08 -10.44 -4.40
N GLU A 38 12.94 -10.30 -3.40
CA GLU A 38 13.43 -11.41 -2.58
C GLU A 38 12.28 -12.18 -1.91
N ILE A 39 11.28 -11.46 -1.37
CA ILE A 39 10.08 -12.07 -0.80
C ILE A 39 9.31 -12.84 -1.87
N LEU A 40 9.05 -12.23 -3.03
CA LEU A 40 8.27 -12.87 -4.10
C LEU A 40 8.97 -14.12 -4.68
N GLU A 41 10.30 -14.16 -4.65
CA GLU A 41 11.10 -15.30 -5.12
C GLU A 41 11.17 -16.47 -4.13
N THR A 42 10.71 -16.28 -2.88
CA THR A 42 10.81 -17.31 -1.82
C THR A 42 9.87 -18.51 -2.05
N GLY A 43 8.84 -18.39 -2.89
CA GLY A 43 7.90 -19.47 -3.16
C GLY A 43 6.77 -19.09 -4.11
N ASP A 44 5.63 -19.77 -3.99
CA ASP A 44 4.44 -19.46 -4.79
C ASP A 44 3.69 -18.25 -4.23
N ILE A 45 4.19 -17.06 -4.56
CA ILE A 45 3.62 -15.78 -4.13
C ILE A 45 3.24 -14.96 -5.36
N THR A 46 1.95 -14.67 -5.50
CA THR A 46 1.42 -13.78 -6.53
C THR A 46 1.13 -12.41 -5.95
N LEU A 47 1.71 -11.35 -6.52
CA LEU A 47 1.38 -9.96 -6.19
C LEU A 47 0.41 -9.39 -7.22
N LYS A 48 -0.71 -8.84 -6.76
CA LYS A 48 -1.70 -8.10 -7.57
C LYS A 48 -1.78 -6.65 -7.11
N LEU A 49 -1.13 -5.77 -7.88
CA LEU A 49 -1.18 -4.32 -7.70
C LEU A 49 -2.51 -3.74 -8.20
N ASN A 50 -2.86 -2.53 -7.78
CA ASN A 50 -4.11 -1.84 -8.13
C ASN A 50 -5.41 -2.60 -7.74
N HIS A 51 -5.36 -3.44 -6.71
CA HIS A 51 -6.50 -4.20 -6.19
C HIS A 51 -6.76 -3.85 -4.71
N ALA A 52 -7.75 -3.01 -4.48
CA ALA A 52 -8.14 -2.53 -3.16
C ALA A 52 -9.32 -3.33 -2.59
N ALA A 53 -9.13 -3.86 -1.37
CA ALA A 53 -10.21 -4.44 -0.60
C ALA A 53 -11.31 -3.40 -0.31
N GLY A 54 -12.57 -3.79 -0.44
CA GLY A 54 -13.75 -2.94 -0.31
C GLY A 54 -14.15 -2.19 -1.57
N ARG A 55 -13.22 -1.95 -2.52
CA ARG A 55 -13.52 -1.37 -3.84
C ARG A 55 -13.63 -2.45 -4.92
N ASP A 56 -12.62 -3.31 -5.00
CA ASP A 56 -12.47 -4.27 -6.09
C ASP A 56 -12.85 -5.70 -5.67
N PHE A 57 -12.82 -5.99 -4.36
CA PHE A 57 -13.25 -7.26 -3.81
C PHE A 57 -13.61 -7.14 -2.31
N THR A 58 -14.36 -8.12 -1.80
CA THR A 58 -14.65 -8.28 -0.38
C THR A 58 -13.99 -9.55 0.20
N ILE A 59 -13.87 -9.62 1.53
CA ILE A 59 -13.36 -10.82 2.21
C ILE A 59 -14.24 -12.04 1.90
N SER A 60 -15.56 -11.86 1.84
CA SER A 60 -16.50 -12.95 1.51
C SER A 60 -16.29 -13.48 0.10
N GLU A 61 -16.00 -12.62 -0.87
CA GLU A 61 -15.66 -13.04 -2.24
C GLU A 61 -14.33 -13.80 -2.28
N LEU A 62 -13.33 -13.41 -1.48
CA LEU A 62 -12.09 -14.19 -1.38
C LEU A 62 -12.36 -15.59 -0.84
N ARG A 63 -13.22 -15.74 0.18
CA ARG A 63 -13.64 -17.06 0.66
C ARG A 63 -14.31 -17.89 -0.44
N GLN A 64 -15.21 -17.28 -1.21
CA GLN A 64 -15.89 -17.95 -2.33
C GLN A 64 -14.93 -18.35 -3.46
N ARG A 65 -13.84 -17.58 -3.66
CA ARG A 65 -12.75 -17.88 -4.61
C ARG A 65 -11.81 -19.00 -4.12
N GLY A 66 -12.05 -19.55 -2.92
CA GLY A 66 -11.29 -20.70 -2.39
C GLY A 66 -10.10 -20.34 -1.52
N PHE A 67 -9.98 -19.09 -1.03
CA PHE A 67 -8.91 -18.74 -0.10
C PHE A 67 -9.18 -19.31 1.31
N ASP A 68 -8.31 -20.22 1.78
CA ASP A 68 -8.41 -20.89 3.09
C ASP A 68 -8.18 -19.94 4.27
N ALA A 69 -7.33 -18.93 4.10
CA ALA A 69 -7.04 -17.91 5.12
C ALA A 69 -6.96 -16.51 4.51
N VAL A 70 -7.24 -15.49 5.32
CA VAL A 70 -7.11 -14.08 4.93
C VAL A 70 -6.36 -13.34 6.04
N LEU A 71 -5.28 -12.65 5.67
CA LEU A 71 -4.55 -11.73 6.53
C LEU A 71 -4.84 -10.29 6.07
N ILE A 72 -5.25 -9.43 7.00
CA ILE A 72 -5.45 -8.01 6.72
C ILE A 72 -4.21 -7.25 7.21
N ALA A 73 -3.42 -6.75 6.25
CA ALA A 73 -2.17 -6.03 6.50
C ALA A 73 -2.15 -4.65 5.82
N VAL A 74 -3.32 -4.01 5.70
CA VAL A 74 -3.49 -2.75 4.95
C VAL A 74 -2.93 -1.51 5.66
N GLY A 75 -2.48 -1.60 6.91
CA GLY A 75 -1.95 -0.43 7.63
C GLY A 75 -2.94 0.74 7.77
N ALA A 76 -2.39 1.96 7.92
CA ALA A 76 -3.17 3.19 8.10
C ALA A 76 -2.78 4.23 7.03
N HIS A 77 -3.64 4.40 6.03
CA HIS A 77 -3.38 5.25 4.86
C HIS A 77 -4.04 6.64 4.91
N ARG A 78 -4.81 6.94 5.96
CA ARG A 78 -5.51 8.24 6.09
C ARG A 78 -4.86 9.09 7.16
N SER A 79 -4.65 10.38 6.83
CA SER A 79 -4.27 11.37 7.84
C SER A 79 -5.44 11.64 8.78
N ARG A 80 -5.15 12.03 10.02
CA ARG A 80 -6.16 12.48 10.98
C ARG A 80 -6.63 13.89 10.61
N ASP A 81 -7.94 14.09 10.58
CA ASP A 81 -8.54 15.40 10.35
C ASP A 81 -8.43 16.28 11.61
N LEU A 82 -8.31 17.60 11.39
CA LEU A 82 -8.30 18.60 12.46
C LEU A 82 -9.54 19.48 12.34
N SER A 83 -10.24 19.70 13.46
CA SER A 83 -11.43 20.56 13.51
C SER A 83 -11.07 21.96 13.98
N ILE A 84 -10.23 22.66 13.20
CA ILE A 84 -9.78 24.02 13.50
C ILE A 84 -10.06 24.96 12.31
N PRO A 85 -10.31 26.27 12.56
CA PRO A 85 -10.46 27.23 11.48
C PRO A 85 -9.25 27.24 10.55
N GLY A 86 -9.49 27.24 9.25
CA GLY A 86 -8.45 27.32 8.21
C GLY A 86 -7.86 25.98 7.75
N VAL A 87 -8.35 24.83 8.24
CA VAL A 87 -7.86 23.50 7.84
C VAL A 87 -8.08 23.17 6.35
N ASP A 88 -9.07 23.80 5.72
CA ASP A 88 -9.44 23.59 4.31
C ASP A 88 -8.98 24.75 3.40
N LEU A 89 -8.12 25.65 3.89
CA LEU A 89 -7.57 26.73 3.07
C LEU A 89 -6.63 26.18 1.99
N ASP A 90 -6.53 26.92 0.88
CA ASP A 90 -5.58 26.60 -0.17
C ASP A 90 -4.13 26.59 0.36
N GLY A 91 -3.34 25.63 -0.09
CA GLY A 91 -1.99 25.35 0.41
C GLY A 91 -1.90 24.55 1.72
N VAL A 92 -3.03 24.19 2.36
CA VAL A 92 -3.01 23.27 3.50
C VAL A 92 -3.09 21.83 3.00
N HIS A 93 -2.01 21.09 3.19
CA HIS A 93 -1.92 19.68 2.78
C HIS A 93 -1.85 18.74 3.98
N LYS A 94 -2.57 17.63 3.87
CA LYS A 94 -2.41 16.51 4.81
C LYS A 94 -1.06 15.84 4.53
N GLY A 95 -0.33 15.50 5.59
CA GLY A 95 1.03 14.99 5.48
C GLY A 95 1.14 13.70 4.64
N ILE A 96 0.21 12.75 4.83
CA ILE A 96 0.22 11.50 4.04
C ILE A 96 -0.07 11.78 2.57
N ASP A 97 -1.05 12.64 2.27
CA ASP A 97 -1.42 12.97 0.89
C ASP A 97 -0.27 13.68 0.16
N PHE A 98 0.41 14.61 0.85
CA PHE A 98 1.60 15.27 0.34
C PHE A 98 2.73 14.27 0.03
N LEU A 99 3.07 13.39 0.98
CA LEU A 99 4.14 12.41 0.79
C LEU A 99 3.82 11.41 -0.32
N LEU A 100 2.57 10.94 -0.40
CA LEU A 100 2.10 10.07 -1.48
C LEU A 100 2.31 10.71 -2.84
N ASN A 101 1.88 11.96 -3.00
CA ASN A 101 2.00 12.69 -4.25
C ASN A 101 3.47 12.84 -4.67
N VAL A 102 4.32 13.31 -3.74
CA VAL A 102 5.76 13.49 -4.00
C VAL A 102 6.43 12.17 -4.39
N ASN A 103 6.13 11.08 -3.67
CA ASN A 103 6.78 9.79 -3.89
C ASN A 103 6.26 9.05 -5.13
N LEU A 104 5.05 9.36 -5.61
CA LEU A 104 4.50 8.83 -6.86
C LEU A 104 4.77 9.73 -8.08
N GLY A 105 5.53 10.80 -7.90
CA GLY A 105 5.97 11.67 -9.00
C GLY A 105 4.97 12.75 -9.41
N TYR A 106 3.92 13.00 -8.60
CA TYR A 106 3.07 14.17 -8.77
C TYR A 106 3.83 15.41 -8.30
N LYS A 107 4.03 16.36 -9.21
CA LYS A 107 4.73 17.63 -8.99
C LYS A 107 3.77 18.79 -9.09
#